data_AF-A0A177FWM6-F1
#
_entry.id   AF-A0A177FWM6-F1
#
_cell.length_a   1.000
_cell.length_b   1.000
_cell.length_c   1.000
_cell.angle_alpha   90.00
_cell.angle_beta   90.00
_cell.angle_gamma   90.00
#
_symmetry.space_group_name_H-M   'P 1'
#
loop_
_entity.id
_entity.type
_entity.pdbx_description
1 polymer ?
#
loop_
_entity_poly.entity_id
_entity_poly.type
_entity_poly.pdbx_seq_one_letter_code
_entity_poly.pdbx_strand_id
1 'polypeptide(L)'
;MKGKSGSVRMKSLDASGLAAMGRHEKRLDYAGSKRAIRDVPPLVYSPYGDGMDLEQSYAAHVEGTKRNKGGRALARHGFLQFPTDLPVTPENEQRMLDEAVAFINATHGGRAVFRARLDRDEAGRHGVDVFFAPKYEKTTRRGKVIEDWISLSKFGKELALERFGERQKKEKKLESGLFEPVFDKTGKPVMERCDSPVFQGRALQDLWTEHLRDRMGLEWVERGKVKVGRDQDRLEPEEYKIAQEREKLEAVKADLAAKVRELNTREIALAEKEAASVSRSAAIGEFVGAFRSGEIAKVIPSSKNPGKLTFTRPNSLSDDRKSRLSACWREIPAPMRTVLGDVSSMRDAFQKEALREVSAAFNGLIGAWAVKEIEPRSDKLGSGEWTLLHPVDEARKACLAEWVRGVGVAVERVVRFLIERLGVFADDLDERRKAAKAVEIEDDWGDSPSLGM
;
A
#
# COMPACT_ATOMS: atom_id res chain seq x y z
N MET A 1 -7.12 -31.60 14.43
CA MET A 1 -5.84 -31.48 15.15
C MET A 1 -4.76 -31.87 14.17
N LYS A 2 -3.99 -30.90 13.66
CA LYS A 2 -2.80 -31.21 12.85
C LYS A 2 -1.75 -31.75 13.83
N GLY A 3 -1.00 -32.79 13.47
CA GLY A 3 0.03 -33.35 14.36
C GLY A 3 -0.19 -34.79 14.82
N LYS A 4 -1.40 -35.08 15.31
CA LYS A 4 -1.68 -36.29 16.11
C LYS A 4 -2.14 -37.53 15.36
N SER A 5 -2.48 -37.40 14.08
CA SER A 5 -3.06 -38.48 13.29
C SER A 5 -2.08 -39.01 12.24
N GLY A 6 -1.90 -40.33 12.20
CA GLY A 6 -1.31 -41.00 11.05
C GLY A 6 -2.33 -41.23 9.93
N SER A 7 -1.87 -41.43 8.70
CA SER A 7 -2.74 -41.81 7.58
C SER A 7 -2.09 -42.82 6.66
N VAL A 8 -2.90 -43.70 6.08
CA VAL A 8 -2.44 -44.69 5.10
C VAL A 8 -3.30 -44.59 3.85
N ARG A 9 -2.66 -44.48 2.69
CA ARG A 9 -3.34 -44.32 1.40
C ARG A 9 -2.75 -45.27 0.39
N MET A 10 -3.62 -45.91 -0.40
CA MET A 10 -3.22 -46.94 -1.36
C MET A 10 -3.62 -46.53 -2.77
N LYS A 11 -2.67 -46.61 -3.70
CA LYS A 11 -2.89 -46.38 -5.14
C LYS A 11 -2.44 -47.60 -5.93
N SER A 12 -3.19 -47.98 -6.95
CA SER A 12 -2.72 -48.98 -7.93
C SER A 12 -1.70 -48.35 -8.86
N LEU A 13 -0.61 -49.09 -9.13
CA LEU A 13 0.37 -48.73 -10.14
C LEU A 13 0.26 -49.70 -11.32
N ASP A 14 0.14 -49.16 -12.52
CA ASP A 14 0.42 -49.89 -13.76
C ASP A 14 1.91 -49.76 -14.13
N ALA A 15 2.32 -50.28 -15.29
CA ALA A 15 3.70 -50.20 -15.75
C ALA A 15 4.21 -48.75 -15.86
N SER A 16 3.38 -47.85 -16.37
CA SER A 16 3.75 -46.42 -16.51
C SER A 16 3.88 -45.74 -15.15
N GLY A 17 2.98 -46.07 -14.23
CA GLY A 17 2.99 -45.56 -12.86
C GLY A 17 4.21 -46.04 -12.09
N LEU A 18 4.61 -47.30 -12.25
CA LEU A 18 5.82 -47.82 -11.62
C LEU A 18 7.08 -47.12 -12.14
N ALA A 19 7.20 -46.95 -13.47
CA ALA A 19 8.33 -46.22 -14.06
C ALA A 19 8.35 -44.73 -13.69
N ALA A 20 7.18 -44.09 -13.59
CA ALA A 20 7.07 -42.72 -13.09
C ALA A 20 7.56 -42.59 -11.64
N MET A 21 7.17 -43.54 -10.77
CA MET A 21 7.66 -43.56 -9.39
C MET A 21 9.16 -43.86 -9.31
N GLY A 22 9.69 -44.71 -10.19
CA GLY A 22 11.14 -44.98 -10.28
C GLY A 22 11.95 -43.75 -10.71
N ARG A 23 11.45 -42.96 -11.66
CA ARG A 23 12.05 -41.66 -12.02
C ARG A 23 11.95 -40.65 -10.87
N HIS A 24 10.82 -40.64 -10.18
CA HIS A 24 10.61 -39.77 -9.03
C HIS A 24 11.56 -40.09 -7.87
N GLU A 25 11.86 -41.37 -7.65
CA GLU A 25 12.88 -41.84 -6.71
C GLU A 25 14.27 -41.37 -7.05
N LYS A 26 14.63 -41.42 -8.34
CA LYS A 26 15.93 -40.94 -8.82
C LYS A 26 15.99 -39.40 -8.92
N ARG A 27 14.95 -38.69 -8.48
CA ARG A 27 14.79 -37.22 -8.61
C ARG A 27 14.96 -36.72 -10.05
N LEU A 28 14.63 -37.57 -11.03
CA LEU A 28 14.75 -37.28 -12.47
C LEU A 28 13.52 -36.55 -13.02
N ASP A 29 12.47 -36.42 -12.22
CA ASP A 29 11.28 -35.65 -12.56
C ASP A 29 11.34 -34.23 -12.00
N TYR A 30 10.60 -33.33 -12.64
CA TYR A 30 10.55 -31.92 -12.24
C TYR A 30 10.08 -31.73 -10.79
N ALA A 31 9.11 -32.55 -10.35
CA ALA A 31 8.59 -32.46 -8.99
C ALA A 31 9.60 -32.96 -7.95
N GLY A 32 10.31 -34.07 -8.21
CA GLY A 32 11.37 -34.57 -7.32
C GLY A 32 12.51 -33.58 -7.17
N SER A 33 13.03 -33.04 -8.27
CA SER A 33 14.14 -32.08 -8.25
C SER A 33 13.84 -30.79 -7.48
N LYS A 34 12.59 -30.30 -7.51
CA LYS A 34 12.17 -29.10 -6.75
C LYS A 34 11.92 -29.35 -5.26
N ARG A 35 11.73 -30.60 -4.84
CA ARG A 35 11.38 -30.95 -3.44
C ARG A 35 12.59 -31.22 -2.57
N ALA A 36 13.74 -31.53 -3.18
CA ALA A 36 15.01 -31.67 -2.49
C ALA A 36 15.44 -30.31 -1.91
N ILE A 37 15.31 -30.16 -0.59
CA ILE A 37 15.73 -28.98 0.16
C ILE A 37 17.05 -29.26 0.89
N ARG A 38 17.35 -30.54 1.17
CA ARG A 38 18.54 -30.97 1.92
C ARG A 38 19.33 -32.00 1.14
N ASP A 39 20.64 -32.00 1.33
CA ASP A 39 21.55 -33.00 0.76
C ASP A 39 21.72 -34.18 1.74
N VAL A 40 20.66 -34.97 1.89
CA VAL A 40 20.65 -36.18 2.74
C VAL A 40 20.01 -37.32 1.94
N PRO A 41 20.70 -38.46 1.75
CA PRO A 41 20.16 -39.55 0.96
C PRO A 41 18.90 -40.15 1.62
N PRO A 42 17.93 -40.68 0.85
CA PRO A 42 16.76 -41.34 1.43
C PRO A 42 17.16 -42.62 2.19
N LEU A 43 16.31 -43.05 3.12
CA LEU A 43 16.38 -44.42 3.63
C LEU A 43 15.62 -45.33 2.66
N VAL A 44 16.21 -46.48 2.33
CA VAL A 44 15.62 -47.44 1.38
C VAL A 44 15.60 -48.82 2.02
N TYR A 45 14.46 -49.50 1.88
CA TYR A 45 14.29 -50.90 2.20
C TYR A 45 14.14 -51.69 0.90
N SER A 46 14.96 -52.74 0.73
CA SER A 46 14.91 -53.68 -0.39
C SER A 46 15.23 -55.08 0.12
N PRO A 47 14.27 -56.04 0.08
CA PRO A 47 14.54 -57.42 0.50
C PRO A 47 15.40 -58.20 -0.51
N TYR A 48 15.70 -57.62 -1.69
CA TYR A 48 16.47 -58.25 -2.77
C TYR A 48 17.89 -57.70 -2.89
N GLY A 49 18.34 -56.92 -1.90
CA GLY A 49 19.68 -56.37 -1.83
C GLY A 49 19.75 -54.89 -2.20
N ASP A 50 20.90 -54.31 -1.86
CA ASP A 50 21.24 -52.91 -2.09
C ASP A 50 21.71 -52.70 -3.53
N GLY A 51 21.27 -51.61 -4.17
CA GLY A 51 21.67 -51.25 -5.54
C GLY A 51 20.66 -51.59 -6.64
N MET A 52 19.57 -52.29 -6.32
CA MET A 52 18.43 -52.39 -7.23
C MET A 52 17.60 -51.11 -7.20
N ASP A 53 17.10 -50.67 -8.35
CA ASP A 53 16.06 -49.65 -8.42
C ASP A 53 14.65 -50.24 -8.23
N LEU A 54 13.62 -49.39 -8.29
CA LEU A 54 12.22 -49.79 -8.09
C LEU A 54 11.75 -50.86 -9.07
N GLU A 55 12.13 -50.76 -10.34
CA GLU A 55 11.70 -51.68 -11.39
C GLU A 55 12.43 -53.01 -11.26
N GLN A 56 13.72 -52.99 -10.97
CA GLN A 56 14.53 -54.18 -10.70
C GLN A 56 14.03 -54.92 -9.45
N SER A 57 13.72 -54.17 -8.38
CA SER A 57 13.15 -54.73 -7.13
C SER A 57 11.79 -55.39 -7.40
N TYR A 58 10.97 -54.78 -8.26
CA TYR A 58 9.69 -55.37 -8.68
C TYR A 58 9.90 -56.65 -9.50
N ALA A 59 10.82 -56.63 -10.47
CA ALA A 59 11.11 -57.78 -11.33
C ALA A 59 11.58 -58.99 -10.50
N ALA A 60 12.54 -58.77 -9.59
CA ALA A 60 13.00 -59.78 -8.64
C ALA A 60 11.85 -60.27 -7.75
N HIS A 61 10.97 -59.36 -7.31
CA HIS A 61 9.83 -59.75 -6.49
C HIS A 61 8.83 -60.62 -7.22
N VAL A 62 8.51 -60.36 -8.49
CA VAL A 62 7.48 -61.14 -9.20
C VAL A 62 8.02 -62.41 -9.84
N GLU A 63 9.34 -62.63 -9.82
CA GLU A 63 9.98 -63.82 -10.34
C GLU A 63 9.36 -65.09 -9.75
N GLY A 64 9.06 -66.07 -10.63
CA GLY A 64 8.43 -67.33 -10.26
C GLY A 64 6.96 -67.25 -9.83
N THR A 65 6.36 -66.05 -9.77
CA THR A 65 4.97 -65.87 -9.33
C THR A 65 3.98 -65.71 -10.48
N LYS A 66 2.74 -66.16 -10.26
CA LYS A 66 1.65 -65.99 -11.23
C LYS A 66 0.78 -64.79 -10.89
N ARG A 67 0.25 -64.15 -11.94
CA ARG A 67 -0.69 -63.02 -11.85
C ARG A 67 -1.86 -63.25 -12.80
N ASN A 68 -3.02 -62.68 -12.46
CA ASN A 68 -4.14 -62.58 -13.40
C ASN A 68 -3.77 -61.70 -14.61
N LYS A 69 -3.74 -62.30 -15.82
CA LYS A 69 -3.37 -61.63 -17.08
C LYS A 69 -4.28 -60.45 -17.44
N GLY A 70 -5.53 -60.41 -16.96
CA GLY A 70 -6.46 -59.31 -17.22
C GLY A 70 -6.25 -58.07 -16.35
N GLY A 71 -5.39 -58.14 -15.33
CA GLY A 71 -5.12 -57.00 -14.43
C GLY A 71 -4.08 -56.04 -15.02
N ARG A 72 -4.47 -54.80 -15.27
CA ARG A 72 -3.54 -53.73 -15.72
C ARG A 72 -2.57 -53.27 -14.64
N ALA A 73 -3.00 -53.31 -13.37
CA ALA A 73 -2.17 -52.91 -12.23
C ALA A 73 -1.15 -54.01 -11.90
N LEU A 74 0.11 -53.58 -11.75
CA LEU A 74 1.26 -54.43 -11.47
C LEU A 74 1.54 -54.52 -9.95
N ALA A 75 1.39 -53.41 -9.24
CA ALA A 75 1.73 -53.25 -7.84
C ALA A 75 0.80 -52.23 -7.15
N ARG A 76 0.95 -52.10 -5.83
CA ARG A 76 0.36 -51.03 -5.03
C ARG A 76 1.45 -50.10 -4.51
N HIS A 77 1.10 -48.82 -4.45
CA HIS A 77 1.84 -47.78 -3.76
C HIS A 77 1.07 -47.38 -2.51
N GLY A 78 1.65 -47.66 -1.36
CA GLY A 78 1.20 -47.21 -0.06
C GLY A 78 1.96 -45.97 0.36
N PHE A 79 1.25 -44.87 0.60
CA PHE A 79 1.80 -43.70 1.27
C PHE A 79 1.36 -43.73 2.74
N LEU A 80 2.30 -44.01 3.64
CA LEU A 80 2.09 -44.08 5.07
C LEU A 80 2.65 -42.81 5.70
N GLN A 81 1.74 -41.97 6.17
CA GLN A 81 2.04 -40.75 6.90
C GLN A 81 2.02 -41.06 8.40
N PHE A 82 3.15 -40.85 9.06
CA PHE A 82 3.27 -40.83 10.50
C PHE A 82 2.77 -39.50 11.07
N PRO A 83 2.32 -39.48 12.34
CA PRO A 83 1.95 -38.25 13.01
C PRO A 83 3.15 -37.28 13.04
N THR A 84 2.94 -36.02 12.66
CA THR A 84 4.03 -35.04 12.55
C THR A 84 4.57 -34.57 13.90
N ASP A 85 3.85 -34.86 14.99
CA ASP A 85 4.31 -34.60 16.36
C ASP A 85 5.38 -35.62 16.80
N LEU A 86 5.58 -36.72 16.06
CA LEU A 86 6.67 -37.66 16.30
C LEU A 86 8.02 -36.97 16.02
N PRO A 87 8.96 -36.92 16.98
CA PRO A 87 10.25 -36.28 16.76
C PRO A 87 11.03 -36.93 15.62
N VAL A 88 11.62 -36.12 14.74
CA VAL A 88 12.43 -36.62 13.63
C VAL A 88 13.87 -36.81 14.08
N THR A 89 14.20 -38.02 14.54
CA THR A 89 15.57 -38.47 14.83
C THR A 89 15.96 -39.59 13.87
N PRO A 90 17.25 -39.84 13.61
CA PRO A 90 17.69 -40.94 12.73
C PRO A 90 17.09 -42.31 13.12
N GLU A 91 16.97 -42.57 14.43
CA GLU A 91 16.40 -43.80 14.97
C GLU A 91 14.90 -43.87 14.68
N ASN A 92 14.17 -42.76 14.86
CA ASN A 92 12.75 -42.69 14.54
C ASN A 92 12.51 -42.80 13.03
N GLU A 93 13.38 -42.25 12.19
CA GLU A 93 13.29 -42.39 10.73
C GLU A 93 13.44 -43.83 10.28
N GLN A 94 14.45 -44.53 10.79
CA GLN A 94 14.62 -45.96 10.50
C GLN A 94 13.42 -46.76 11.03
N ARG A 95 12.97 -46.48 12.26
CA ARG A 95 11.80 -47.12 12.84
C ARG A 95 10.53 -46.85 12.04
N MET A 96 10.34 -45.65 11.50
CA MET A 96 9.20 -45.32 10.64
C MET A 96 9.22 -46.17 9.36
N LEU A 97 10.39 -46.33 8.73
CA LEU A 97 10.54 -47.18 7.55
C LEU A 97 10.23 -48.65 7.89
N ASP A 98 10.84 -49.18 8.95
CA ASP A 98 10.70 -50.57 9.37
C ASP A 98 9.25 -50.91 9.75
N GLU A 99 8.59 -50.04 10.51
CA GLU A 99 7.20 -50.23 10.95
C GLU A 99 6.21 -50.10 9.79
N ALA A 100 6.47 -49.24 8.81
CA ALA A 100 5.65 -49.16 7.61
C ALA A 100 5.74 -50.46 6.77
N VAL A 101 6.95 -51.01 6.63
CA VAL A 101 7.17 -52.30 5.95
C VAL A 101 6.50 -53.43 6.72
N ALA A 102 6.70 -53.48 8.05
CA ALA A 102 6.11 -54.49 8.92
C ALA A 102 4.58 -54.46 8.87
N PHE A 103 3.97 -53.27 8.92
CA PHE A 103 2.53 -53.10 8.81
C PHE A 103 1.97 -53.62 7.47
N ILE A 104 2.60 -53.27 6.35
CA ILE A 104 2.13 -53.72 5.04
C ILE A 104 2.29 -55.23 4.88
N ASN A 105 3.40 -55.81 5.31
CA ASN A 105 3.55 -57.25 5.32
C ASN A 105 2.51 -57.93 6.23
N ALA A 106 2.29 -57.43 7.45
CA ALA A 106 1.31 -58.01 8.37
C ALA A 106 -0.12 -58.00 7.80
N THR A 107 -0.51 -56.91 7.12
CA THR A 107 -1.85 -56.75 6.55
C THR A 107 -2.03 -57.42 5.18
N HIS A 108 -0.95 -57.76 4.49
CA HIS A 108 -0.99 -58.28 3.12
C HIS A 108 -0.25 -59.61 2.93
N GLY A 109 -0.32 -60.50 3.93
CA GLY A 109 0.10 -61.91 3.78
C GLY A 109 1.58 -62.19 4.02
N GLY A 110 2.30 -61.30 4.69
CA GLY A 110 3.69 -61.45 5.14
C GLY A 110 4.75 -61.28 4.05
N ARG A 111 4.42 -61.58 2.79
CA ARG A 111 5.33 -61.52 1.63
C ARG A 111 4.83 -60.53 0.58
N ALA A 112 4.70 -59.26 0.95
CA ALA A 112 4.10 -58.24 0.08
C ALA A 112 5.08 -57.18 -0.40
N VAL A 113 5.90 -56.63 0.49
CA VAL A 113 6.75 -55.48 0.20
C VAL A 113 7.95 -55.88 -0.65
N PHE A 114 8.23 -55.12 -1.71
CA PHE A 114 9.44 -55.29 -2.51
C PHE A 114 10.36 -54.07 -2.51
N ARG A 115 9.83 -52.90 -2.15
CA ARG A 115 10.64 -51.71 -1.93
C ARG A 115 9.90 -50.77 -0.99
N ALA A 116 10.61 -50.09 -0.10
CA ALA A 116 10.07 -48.94 0.61
C ALA A 116 11.14 -47.86 0.74
N ARG A 117 10.72 -46.62 0.93
CA ARG A 117 11.63 -45.50 1.13
C ARG A 117 11.05 -44.44 2.05
N LEU A 118 11.94 -43.75 2.74
CA LEU A 118 11.66 -42.53 3.50
C LEU A 118 12.58 -41.43 2.97
N ASP A 119 11.96 -40.39 2.41
CA ASP A 119 12.64 -39.24 1.85
C ASP A 119 13.07 -38.28 2.98
N ARG A 120 14.38 -38.07 3.12
CA ARG A 120 14.98 -37.22 4.18
C ARG A 120 15.35 -35.82 3.69
N ASP A 121 15.34 -35.64 2.37
CA ASP A 121 15.69 -34.42 1.65
C ASP A 121 14.54 -33.41 1.55
N GLU A 122 13.30 -33.83 1.83
CA GLU A 122 12.09 -32.98 1.74
C GLU A 122 11.69 -32.31 3.06
N ALA A 123 10.82 -31.29 3.01
CA ALA A 123 10.32 -30.60 4.20
C ALA A 123 9.50 -31.52 5.13
N GLY A 124 8.75 -32.46 4.55
CA GLY A 124 8.04 -33.50 5.30
C GLY A 124 8.90 -34.76 5.41
N ARG A 125 9.25 -35.17 6.64
CA ARG A 125 10.10 -36.34 6.94
C ARG A 125 9.34 -37.50 7.62
N HIS A 126 8.02 -37.41 7.63
CA HIS A 126 7.12 -38.37 8.30
C HIS A 126 6.34 -39.24 7.31
N GLY A 127 6.67 -39.17 6.01
CA GLY A 127 6.01 -39.95 4.96
C GLY A 127 6.89 -41.08 4.50
N VAL A 128 6.34 -42.29 4.44
CA VAL A 128 7.01 -43.48 3.88
C VAL A 128 6.24 -43.95 2.65
N ASP A 129 6.95 -44.08 1.54
CA ASP A 129 6.45 -44.73 0.33
C ASP A 129 6.77 -46.22 0.39
N VAL A 130 5.74 -47.07 0.41
CA VAL A 130 5.87 -48.53 0.40
C VAL A 130 5.31 -49.08 -0.90
N PHE A 131 6.12 -49.81 -1.65
CA PHE A 131 5.76 -50.48 -2.88
C PHE A 131 5.65 -51.99 -2.64
N PHE A 132 4.48 -52.53 -2.96
CA PHE A 132 4.17 -53.91 -2.60
C PHE A 132 3.27 -54.61 -3.62
N ALA A 133 3.44 -55.92 -3.74
CA ALA A 133 2.67 -56.80 -4.59
C ALA A 133 2.38 -58.10 -3.81
N PRO A 134 1.25 -58.18 -3.07
CA PRO A 134 1.01 -59.25 -2.11
C PRO A 134 1.08 -60.65 -2.73
N LYS A 135 2.04 -61.47 -2.27
CA LYS A 135 2.14 -62.88 -2.63
C LYS A 135 1.29 -63.74 -1.70
N TYR A 136 0.67 -64.75 -2.27
CA TYR A 136 -0.04 -65.78 -1.52
C TYR A 136 0.03 -67.11 -2.24
N GLU A 137 -0.02 -68.18 -1.45
CA GLU A 137 -0.07 -69.53 -1.96
C GLU A 137 -1.49 -69.87 -2.41
N LYS A 138 -1.64 -70.37 -3.64
CA LYS A 138 -2.93 -70.80 -4.18
C LYS A 138 -2.94 -72.30 -4.37
N THR A 139 -3.74 -72.98 -3.54
CA THR A 139 -4.01 -74.41 -3.68
C THR A 139 -4.98 -74.66 -4.84
N THR A 140 -4.58 -75.48 -5.80
CA THR A 140 -5.45 -75.86 -6.93
C THR A 140 -6.46 -76.95 -6.56
N ARG A 141 -7.52 -77.12 -7.38
CA ARG A 141 -8.67 -78.03 -7.16
C ARG A 141 -8.32 -79.51 -6.91
N ARG A 142 -7.06 -79.92 -7.11
CA ARG A 142 -6.56 -81.29 -6.87
C ARG A 142 -5.53 -81.38 -5.74
N GLY A 143 -5.37 -80.33 -4.91
CA GLY A 143 -4.51 -80.33 -3.71
C GLY A 143 -3.01 -80.47 -3.97
N LYS A 144 -2.56 -80.53 -5.23
CA LYS A 144 -1.22 -80.98 -5.62
C LYS A 144 -0.23 -79.89 -6.04
N VAL A 145 -0.69 -78.67 -6.28
CA VAL A 145 0.20 -77.56 -6.68
C VAL A 145 -0.09 -76.35 -5.81
N ILE A 146 0.91 -76.00 -4.99
CA ILE A 146 1.04 -74.73 -4.29
C ILE A 146 1.86 -73.84 -5.23
N GLU A 147 1.20 -72.89 -5.89
CA GLU A 147 1.89 -71.88 -6.70
C GLU A 147 1.84 -70.55 -5.97
N ASP A 148 2.91 -69.78 -6.05
CA ASP A 148 2.91 -68.40 -5.57
C ASP A 148 2.13 -67.52 -6.57
N TRP A 149 1.11 -66.86 -6.06
CA TRP A 149 0.25 -65.95 -6.81
C TRP A 149 0.33 -64.54 -6.24
N ILE A 150 0.20 -63.54 -7.10
CA ILE A 150 0.07 -62.14 -6.71
C ILE A 150 -1.40 -61.70 -6.85
N SER A 151 -1.94 -61.08 -5.79
CA SER A 151 -3.24 -60.42 -5.83
C SER A 151 -3.22 -59.07 -5.14
N LEU A 152 -3.59 -58.03 -5.89
CA LEU A 152 -3.66 -56.65 -5.40
C LEU A 152 -4.98 -56.30 -4.70
N SER A 153 -5.94 -57.22 -4.65
CA SER A 153 -7.28 -56.97 -4.09
C SER A 153 -7.71 -57.99 -3.05
N LYS A 154 -7.12 -59.20 -3.02
CA LYS A 154 -7.51 -60.29 -2.11
C LYS A 154 -7.47 -59.84 -0.64
N PHE A 155 -6.30 -59.47 -0.16
CA PHE A 155 -6.09 -59.11 1.25
C PHE A 155 -6.91 -57.89 1.68
N GLY A 156 -6.95 -56.84 0.87
CA GLY A 156 -7.75 -55.66 1.18
C GLY A 156 -9.25 -55.99 1.34
N LYS A 157 -9.79 -56.85 0.47
CA LYS A 157 -11.17 -57.33 0.59
C LYS A 157 -11.39 -58.20 1.82
N GLU A 158 -10.48 -59.12 2.10
CA GLU A 158 -10.54 -60.01 3.27
C GLU A 158 -10.52 -59.21 4.57
N LEU A 159 -9.60 -58.25 4.73
CA LEU A 159 -9.55 -57.34 5.89
C LEU A 159 -10.85 -56.53 6.07
N ALA A 160 -11.40 -56.02 4.97
CA ALA A 160 -12.63 -55.24 5.02
C ALA A 160 -13.83 -56.09 5.46
N LEU A 161 -13.88 -57.35 5.00
CA LEU A 161 -14.92 -58.30 5.36
C LEU A 161 -14.78 -58.81 6.80
N GLU A 162 -13.56 -59.09 7.25
CA GLU A 162 -13.30 -59.49 8.63
C GLU A 162 -13.77 -58.40 9.61
N ARG A 163 -13.52 -57.14 9.26
CA ARG A 163 -13.80 -56.00 10.14
C ARG A 163 -15.24 -55.49 10.07
N PHE A 164 -15.88 -55.51 8.90
CA PHE A 164 -17.21 -54.92 8.69
C PHE A 164 -18.29 -55.92 8.27
N GLY A 165 -17.94 -57.19 8.02
CA GLY A 165 -18.87 -58.25 7.66
C GLY A 165 -19.73 -57.93 6.44
N GLU A 166 -21.02 -58.18 6.60
CA GLU A 166 -22.05 -57.86 5.62
C GLU A 166 -23.03 -56.84 6.20
N ARG A 167 -23.55 -55.95 5.37
CA ARG A 167 -24.53 -54.94 5.78
C ARG A 167 -25.75 -54.98 4.89
N GLN A 168 -26.90 -54.55 5.40
CA GLN A 168 -28.08 -54.38 4.56
C GLN A 168 -27.82 -53.31 3.49
N LYS A 169 -28.03 -53.67 2.23
CA LYS A 169 -27.89 -52.77 1.08
C LYS A 169 -28.88 -51.61 1.24
N LYS A 170 -28.40 -50.39 1.00
CA LYS A 170 -29.24 -49.19 0.95
C LYS A 170 -29.08 -48.52 -0.41
N GLU A 171 -30.19 -48.19 -1.04
CA GLU A 171 -30.21 -47.46 -2.32
C GLU A 171 -30.86 -46.10 -2.11
N LYS A 172 -30.34 -45.09 -2.81
CA LYS A 172 -30.91 -43.75 -2.77
C LYS A 172 -32.13 -43.75 -3.69
N LYS A 173 -33.33 -43.54 -3.14
CA LYS A 173 -34.50 -43.29 -3.99
C LYS A 173 -34.41 -41.90 -4.60
N LEU A 174 -34.62 -41.83 -5.92
CA LEU A 174 -34.60 -40.59 -6.68
C LEU A 174 -35.68 -39.60 -6.19
N GLU A 175 -36.82 -40.12 -5.75
CA GLU A 175 -37.98 -39.32 -5.31
C GLU A 175 -37.82 -38.75 -3.89
N SER A 176 -37.33 -39.53 -2.93
CA SER A 176 -37.20 -39.09 -1.53
C SER A 176 -35.82 -38.50 -1.20
N GLY A 177 -34.82 -38.73 -2.05
CA GLY A 177 -33.43 -38.35 -1.80
C GLY A 177 -32.76 -39.09 -0.63
N LEU A 178 -33.49 -39.98 0.04
CA LEU A 178 -33.06 -40.74 1.22
C LEU A 178 -32.56 -42.14 0.82
N PHE A 179 -31.67 -42.68 1.65
CA PHE A 179 -31.15 -44.04 1.49
C PHE A 179 -32.07 -45.04 2.20
N GLU A 180 -32.85 -45.78 1.42
CA GLU A 180 -33.80 -46.77 1.93
C GLU A 180 -33.19 -48.20 1.87
N PRO A 181 -33.49 -49.07 2.85
CA PRO A 181 -33.03 -50.46 2.82
C PRO A 181 -33.65 -51.23 1.65
N VAL A 182 -32.83 -52.02 0.96
CA VAL A 182 -33.26 -52.86 -0.17
C VAL A 182 -33.70 -54.22 0.36
N PHE A 183 -34.88 -54.64 -0.06
CA PHE A 183 -35.43 -55.97 0.19
C PHE A 183 -35.54 -56.75 -1.12
N ASP A 184 -35.38 -58.06 -1.05
CA ASP A 184 -35.59 -58.94 -2.19
C ASP A 184 -37.09 -59.13 -2.49
N LYS A 185 -37.40 -59.85 -3.57
CA LYS A 185 -38.79 -60.15 -3.98
C LYS A 185 -39.57 -60.99 -2.96
N THR A 186 -38.89 -61.56 -1.96
CA THR A 186 -39.46 -62.36 -0.87
C THR A 186 -39.56 -61.59 0.45
N GLY A 187 -39.23 -60.29 0.44
CA GLY A 187 -39.25 -59.43 1.62
C GLY A 187 -38.06 -59.58 2.56
N LYS A 188 -37.01 -60.32 2.17
CA LYS A 188 -35.79 -60.46 2.98
C LYS A 188 -34.79 -59.33 2.70
N PRO A 189 -34.05 -58.86 3.71
CA PRO A 189 -33.00 -57.87 3.52
C PRO A 189 -31.94 -58.34 2.52
N VAL A 190 -31.64 -57.52 1.50
CA VAL A 190 -30.50 -57.78 0.62
C VAL A 190 -29.23 -57.38 1.35
N MET A 191 -28.35 -58.35 1.60
CA MET A 191 -27.06 -58.11 2.23
C MET A 191 -26.00 -57.79 1.17
N GLU A 192 -25.22 -56.74 1.40
CA GLU A 192 -24.07 -56.33 0.61
C GLU A 192 -22.80 -56.61 1.43
N ARG A 193 -21.86 -57.31 0.80
CA ARG A 193 -20.53 -57.56 1.35
C ARG A 193 -19.77 -56.25 1.49
N CYS A 194 -19.19 -55.97 2.66
CA CYS A 194 -18.43 -54.76 2.92
C CYS A 194 -17.01 -54.80 2.32
N ASP A 195 -16.86 -55.20 1.04
CA ASP A 195 -15.56 -55.38 0.39
C ASP A 195 -15.19 -54.24 -0.60
N SER A 196 -16.00 -53.18 -0.66
CA SER A 196 -15.79 -52.05 -1.56
C SER A 196 -14.50 -51.27 -1.22
N PRO A 197 -13.89 -50.53 -2.17
CA PRO A 197 -12.66 -49.77 -1.93
C PRO A 197 -12.74 -48.79 -0.74
N VAL A 198 -13.94 -48.27 -0.45
CA VAL A 198 -14.16 -47.39 0.72
C VAL A 198 -14.00 -48.16 2.03
N PHE A 199 -14.52 -49.39 2.11
CA PHE A 199 -14.36 -50.23 3.29
C PHE A 199 -12.94 -50.74 3.44
N GLN A 200 -12.28 -51.11 2.35
CA GLN A 200 -10.86 -51.48 2.37
C GLN A 200 -10.00 -50.33 2.93
N GLY A 201 -10.22 -49.10 2.44
CA GLY A 201 -9.52 -47.93 2.95
C GLY A 201 -9.82 -47.60 4.42
N ARG A 202 -11.08 -47.77 4.86
CA ARG A 202 -11.46 -47.60 6.27
C ARG A 202 -10.81 -48.63 7.18
N ALA A 203 -10.89 -49.92 6.82
CA ALA A 203 -10.26 -51.00 7.58
C ALA A 203 -8.76 -50.77 7.71
N LEU A 204 -8.10 -50.39 6.62
CA LEU A 204 -6.66 -50.13 6.62
C LEU A 204 -6.29 -48.92 7.48
N GLN A 205 -7.09 -47.85 7.46
CA GLN A 205 -6.88 -46.68 8.29
C GLN A 205 -7.09 -46.96 9.80
N ASP A 206 -8.06 -47.82 10.13
CA ASP A 206 -8.28 -48.30 11.50
C ASP A 206 -7.07 -49.11 11.97
N LEU A 207 -6.68 -50.12 11.19
CA LEU A 207 -5.53 -50.98 11.47
C LEU A 207 -4.22 -50.19 11.58
N TRP A 208 -4.04 -49.15 10.76
CA TRP A 208 -2.85 -48.30 10.86
C TRP A 208 -2.82 -47.52 12.17
N THR A 209 -3.98 -47.02 12.61
CA THR A 209 -4.09 -46.30 13.88
C THR A 209 -3.80 -47.25 15.05
N GLU A 210 -4.32 -48.47 15.00
CA GLU A 210 -4.02 -49.54 15.98
C GLU A 210 -2.55 -49.93 15.97
N HIS A 211 -1.92 -50.06 14.80
CA HIS A 211 -0.49 -50.33 14.68
C HIS A 211 0.36 -49.23 15.34
N LEU A 212 0.04 -47.96 15.08
CA LEU A 212 0.74 -46.84 15.71
C LEU A 212 0.56 -46.81 17.24
N ARG A 213 -0.64 -47.15 17.73
CA ARG A 213 -0.93 -47.15 19.17
C ARG A 213 -0.30 -48.36 19.86
N ASP A 214 -0.64 -49.55 19.41
CA ASP A 214 -0.42 -50.79 20.14
C ASP A 214 0.96 -51.39 19.86
N ARG A 215 1.46 -51.29 18.62
CA ARG A 215 2.81 -51.79 18.25
C ARG A 215 3.89 -50.76 18.48
N MET A 216 3.64 -49.50 18.13
CA MET A 216 4.64 -48.44 18.32
C MET A 216 4.58 -47.75 19.69
N GLY A 217 3.54 -47.99 20.49
CA GLY A 217 3.37 -47.36 21.80
C GLY A 217 3.02 -45.88 21.73
N LEU A 218 2.49 -45.39 20.61
CA LEU A 218 2.11 -43.99 20.44
C LEU A 218 0.66 -43.78 20.90
N GLU A 219 0.42 -43.85 22.20
CA GLU A 219 -0.92 -43.80 22.81
C GLU A 219 -1.70 -42.52 22.47
N TRP A 220 -0.98 -41.41 22.25
CA TRP A 220 -1.54 -40.11 21.88
C TRP A 220 -2.04 -40.04 20.43
N VAL A 221 -1.83 -41.08 19.63
CA VAL A 221 -2.27 -41.09 18.23
C VAL A 221 -3.77 -41.22 18.15
N GLU A 222 -4.35 -40.30 17.38
CA GLU A 222 -5.77 -40.22 17.12
C GLU A 222 -6.08 -40.66 15.69
N ARG A 223 -7.22 -41.34 15.54
CA ARG A 223 -7.75 -41.68 14.23
C ARG A 223 -8.18 -40.42 13.49
N GLY A 224 -7.75 -40.28 12.24
CA GLY A 224 -8.24 -39.21 11.36
C GLY A 224 -9.76 -39.18 11.26
N LYS A 225 -10.35 -37.99 11.12
CA LYS A 225 -11.81 -37.80 10.99
C LYS A 225 -12.33 -38.59 9.78
N VAL A 226 -13.49 -39.25 9.96
CA VAL A 226 -14.16 -39.93 8.85
C VAL A 226 -14.53 -38.90 7.78
N LYS A 227 -14.15 -39.19 6.54
CA LYS A 227 -14.47 -38.35 5.39
C LYS A 227 -16.00 -38.25 5.20
N VAL A 228 -16.51 -37.03 5.15
CA VAL A 228 -17.95 -36.73 4.97
C VAL A 228 -18.36 -36.76 3.48
N GLY A 229 -17.44 -36.54 2.55
CA GLY A 229 -17.67 -36.51 1.09
C GLY A 229 -16.93 -37.59 0.29
N ARG A 230 -17.17 -37.66 -1.03
CA ARG A 230 -16.44 -38.55 -1.96
C ARG A 230 -15.25 -37.86 -2.65
N ASP A 231 -15.10 -36.55 -2.53
CA ASP A 231 -14.11 -35.74 -3.27
C ASP A 231 -12.66 -36.07 -2.95
N GLN A 232 -11.75 -35.96 -3.92
CA GLN A 232 -10.35 -36.30 -3.72
C GLN A 232 -9.73 -35.41 -2.63
N ASP A 233 -9.33 -36.03 -1.51
CA ASP A 233 -8.90 -35.34 -0.28
C ASP A 233 -7.44 -34.84 -0.35
N ARG A 234 -6.69 -35.21 -1.40
CA ARG A 234 -5.31 -34.76 -1.61
C ARG A 234 -5.27 -33.92 -2.88
N LEU A 235 -5.15 -32.61 -2.69
CA LEU A 235 -4.49 -31.76 -3.66
C LEU A 235 -3.03 -32.20 -3.70
N GLU A 236 -2.44 -32.30 -4.89
CA GLU A 236 -1.01 -32.53 -5.00
C GLU A 236 -0.26 -31.44 -4.19
N PRO A 237 0.89 -31.72 -3.56
CA PRO A 237 1.60 -30.75 -2.73
C PRO A 237 1.86 -29.40 -3.43
N GLU A 238 1.98 -29.43 -4.76
CA GLU A 238 2.09 -28.24 -5.61
C GLU A 238 0.78 -27.46 -5.69
N GLU A 239 -0.36 -28.12 -5.90
CA GLU A 239 -1.67 -27.47 -5.88
C GLU A 239 -1.98 -26.87 -4.51
N TYR A 240 -1.55 -27.53 -3.43
CA TYR A 240 -1.66 -26.99 -2.08
C TYR A 240 -0.75 -25.75 -1.86
N LYS A 241 0.51 -25.80 -2.31
CA LYS A 241 1.43 -24.65 -2.26
C LYS A 241 0.94 -23.50 -3.14
N ILE A 242 0.45 -23.77 -4.34
CA ILE A 242 -0.13 -22.79 -5.26
C ILE A 242 -1.36 -22.14 -4.64
N ALA A 243 -2.23 -22.90 -3.97
CA ALA A 243 -3.38 -22.34 -3.27
C ALA A 243 -2.94 -21.39 -2.12
N GLN A 244 -1.94 -21.81 -1.34
CA GLN A 244 -1.40 -21.00 -0.26
C GLN A 244 -0.67 -19.74 -0.77
N GLU A 245 0.05 -19.84 -1.89
CA GLU A 245 0.72 -18.72 -2.55
C GLU A 245 -0.29 -17.76 -3.16
N ARG A 246 -1.38 -18.25 -3.75
CA ARG A 246 -2.50 -17.42 -4.23
C ARG A 246 -3.15 -16.65 -3.09
N GLU A 247 -3.37 -17.29 -1.95
CA GLU A 247 -3.93 -16.63 -0.77
C GLU A 247 -3.01 -15.50 -0.27
N LYS A 248 -1.70 -15.77 -0.18
CA LYS A 248 -0.70 -14.74 0.17
C LYS A 248 -0.64 -13.62 -0.87
N LEU A 249 -0.73 -13.95 -2.16
CA LEU A 249 -0.68 -12.96 -3.24
C LEU A 249 -1.91 -12.05 -3.22
N GLU A 250 -3.10 -12.59 -2.96
CA GLU A 250 -4.31 -11.78 -2.81
C GLU A 250 -4.24 -10.88 -1.58
N ALA A 251 -3.66 -11.33 -0.47
CA ALA A 251 -3.40 -10.47 0.69
C ALA A 251 -2.43 -9.32 0.36
N VAL A 252 -1.34 -9.61 -0.36
CA VAL A 252 -0.36 -8.58 -0.79
C VAL A 252 -0.98 -7.59 -1.79
N LYS A 253 -1.82 -8.07 -2.72
CA LYS A 253 -2.55 -7.19 -3.64
C LYS A 253 -3.52 -6.27 -2.90
N ALA A 254 -4.21 -6.77 -1.88
CA ALA A 254 -5.12 -5.97 -1.06
C ALA A 254 -4.37 -4.86 -0.31
N ASP A 255 -3.21 -5.19 0.28
CA ASP A 255 -2.34 -4.21 0.95
C ASP A 255 -1.80 -3.15 -0.03
N LEU A 256 -1.33 -3.59 -1.20
CA LEU A 256 -0.86 -2.67 -2.25
C LEU A 256 -1.98 -1.74 -2.73
N ALA A 257 -3.19 -2.27 -2.94
CA ALA A 257 -4.35 -1.47 -3.34
C ALA A 257 -4.73 -0.42 -2.28
N ALA A 258 -4.63 -0.76 -0.99
CA ALA A 258 -4.84 0.20 0.10
C ALA A 258 -3.78 1.31 0.06
N LYS A 259 -2.52 0.95 -0.17
CA LYS A 259 -1.41 1.91 -0.24
C LYS A 259 -1.50 2.84 -1.45
N VAL A 260 -1.93 2.34 -2.61
CA VAL A 260 -2.20 3.16 -3.80
C VAL A 260 -3.31 4.17 -3.53
N ARG A 261 -4.39 3.78 -2.83
CA ARG A 261 -5.46 4.71 -2.46
C ARG A 261 -4.94 5.82 -1.53
N GLU A 262 -4.11 5.46 -0.55
CA GLU A 262 -3.50 6.43 0.36
C GLU A 262 -2.55 7.41 -0.36
N LEU A 263 -1.77 6.94 -1.32
CA LEU A 263 -0.92 7.80 -2.13
C LEU A 263 -1.74 8.76 -3.00
N ASN A 264 -2.80 8.27 -3.65
CA ASN A 264 -3.68 9.12 -4.45
C ASN A 264 -4.37 10.21 -3.61
N THR A 265 -4.81 9.89 -2.38
CA THR A 265 -5.41 10.92 -1.51
C THR A 265 -4.38 11.97 -1.06
N ARG A 266 -3.13 11.56 -0.83
CA ARG A 266 -2.03 12.49 -0.51
C ARG A 266 -1.69 13.38 -1.70
N GLU A 267 -1.65 12.85 -2.93
CA GLU A 267 -1.39 13.63 -4.13
C GLU A 267 -2.49 14.68 -4.38
N ILE A 268 -3.76 14.30 -4.26
CA ILE A 268 -4.89 15.24 -4.38
C ILE A 268 -4.76 16.36 -3.33
N ALA A 269 -4.49 16.01 -2.07
CA ALA A 269 -4.34 17.00 -1.00
C ALA A 269 -3.12 17.92 -1.21
N LEU A 270 -2.06 17.44 -1.85
CA LEU A 270 -0.90 18.26 -2.19
C LEU A 270 -1.19 19.22 -3.34
N ALA A 271 -1.88 18.73 -4.39
CA ALA A 271 -2.33 19.56 -5.50
C ALA A 271 -3.29 20.67 -5.05
N GLU A 272 -4.22 20.38 -4.12
CA GLU A 272 -5.10 21.39 -3.54
C GLU A 272 -4.34 22.46 -2.75
N LYS A 273 -3.32 22.06 -1.99
CA LYS A 273 -2.45 23.00 -1.25
C LYS A 273 -1.65 23.89 -2.19
N GLU A 274 -1.11 23.34 -3.27
CA GLU A 274 -0.38 24.11 -4.29
C GLU A 274 -1.30 25.10 -4.99
N ALA A 275 -2.50 24.68 -5.42
CA ALA A 275 -3.49 25.56 -6.03
C ALA A 275 -3.90 26.71 -5.08
N ALA A 276 -4.11 26.41 -3.80
CA ALA A 276 -4.39 27.41 -2.78
C ALA A 276 -3.23 28.40 -2.58
N SER A 277 -1.99 27.93 -2.62
CA SER A 277 -0.78 28.77 -2.51
C SER A 277 -0.65 29.75 -3.68
N VAL A 278 -0.89 29.28 -4.90
CA VAL A 278 -0.85 30.11 -6.13
C VAL A 278 -1.95 31.18 -6.08
N SER A 279 -3.18 30.79 -5.75
CA SER A 279 -4.31 31.73 -5.61
C SER A 279 -4.03 32.80 -4.55
N ARG A 280 -3.50 32.39 -3.39
CA ARG A 280 -3.11 33.31 -2.31
C ARG A 280 -2.02 34.29 -2.75
N SER A 281 -1.02 33.83 -3.49
CA SER A 281 0.07 34.67 -4.00
C SER A 281 -0.44 35.72 -4.98
N ALA A 282 -1.35 35.34 -5.88
CA ALA A 282 -2.01 36.25 -6.81
C ALA A 282 -2.84 37.31 -6.07
N ALA A 283 -3.63 36.90 -5.06
CA ALA A 283 -4.43 37.81 -4.24
C ALA A 283 -3.58 38.80 -3.44
N ILE A 284 -2.44 38.36 -2.90
CA ILE A 284 -1.47 39.24 -2.22
C ILE A 284 -0.91 40.26 -3.22
N GLY A 285 -0.46 39.80 -4.40
CA GLY A 285 0.11 40.68 -5.43
C GLY A 285 -0.88 41.76 -5.87
N GLU A 286 -2.13 41.38 -6.12
CA GLU A 286 -3.20 42.31 -6.50
C GLU A 286 -3.47 43.37 -5.42
N PHE A 287 -3.58 42.95 -4.15
CA PHE A 287 -3.84 43.88 -3.05
C PHE A 287 -2.67 44.83 -2.82
N VAL A 288 -1.43 44.32 -2.85
CA VAL A 288 -0.23 45.16 -2.71
C VAL A 288 -0.14 46.15 -3.86
N GLY A 289 -0.48 45.74 -5.09
CA GLY A 289 -0.60 46.64 -6.24
C GLY A 289 -1.61 47.77 -6.00
N ALA A 290 -2.82 47.45 -5.54
CA ALA A 290 -3.86 48.42 -5.22
C ALA A 290 -3.47 49.35 -4.05
N PHE A 291 -2.67 48.86 -3.10
CA PHE A 291 -2.13 49.67 -2.01
C PHE A 291 -1.09 50.68 -2.50
N ARG A 292 -0.24 50.27 -3.44
CA ARG A 292 0.75 51.15 -4.09
C ARG A 292 0.10 52.20 -4.97
N SER A 293 -0.92 51.83 -5.77
CA SER A 293 -1.61 52.74 -6.68
C SER A 293 -2.52 53.77 -6.00
N GLY A 294 -2.75 53.64 -4.69
CA GLY A 294 -3.62 54.55 -3.93
C GLY A 294 -5.11 54.19 -3.99
N GLU A 295 -5.49 53.10 -4.66
CA GLU A 295 -6.85 52.53 -4.57
C GLU A 295 -7.19 52.09 -3.14
N ILE A 296 -6.17 51.80 -2.34
CA ILE A 296 -6.30 51.60 -0.89
C ILE A 296 -5.71 52.81 -0.16
N ALA A 297 -6.59 53.52 0.52
CA ALA A 297 -6.30 54.80 1.15
C ALA A 297 -5.51 54.63 2.45
N LYS A 298 -5.88 53.67 3.30
CA LYS A 298 -5.14 53.35 4.54
C LYS A 298 -5.36 51.89 4.94
N VAL A 299 -4.41 51.32 5.68
CA VAL A 299 -4.58 50.10 6.47
C VAL A 299 -4.51 50.49 7.93
N ILE A 300 -5.58 50.25 8.67
CA ILE A 300 -5.78 50.76 10.03
C ILE A 300 -6.43 49.69 10.93
N PRO A 301 -6.30 49.80 12.26
CA PRO A 301 -7.09 48.98 13.17
C PRO A 301 -8.59 49.13 12.92
N SER A 302 -9.32 48.02 12.99
CA SER A 302 -10.78 48.02 12.84
C SER A 302 -11.43 48.68 14.04
N SER A 303 -12.35 49.61 13.79
CA SER A 303 -13.14 50.25 14.85
C SER A 303 -14.02 49.27 15.63
N LYS A 304 -14.41 48.15 15.01
CA LYS A 304 -15.21 47.09 15.65
C LYS A 304 -14.36 46.07 16.41
N ASN A 305 -13.08 45.93 16.05
CA ASN A 305 -12.15 45.03 16.71
C ASN A 305 -10.72 45.59 16.59
N PRO A 306 -10.25 46.36 17.58
CA PRO A 306 -8.94 47.02 17.53
C PRO A 306 -7.76 46.06 17.35
N GLY A 307 -7.91 44.79 17.71
CA GLY A 307 -6.90 43.74 17.50
C GLY A 307 -6.83 43.21 16.06
N LYS A 308 -7.68 43.68 15.14
CA LYS A 308 -7.67 43.29 13.73
C LYS A 308 -7.48 44.50 12.83
N LEU A 309 -6.59 44.39 11.86
CA LEU A 309 -6.44 45.39 10.81
C LEU A 309 -7.58 45.29 9.78
N THR A 310 -7.95 46.44 9.25
CA THR A 310 -8.84 46.63 8.11
C THR A 310 -8.22 47.65 7.17
N PHE A 311 -8.84 47.89 6.02
CA PHE A 311 -8.40 48.91 5.08
C PHE A 311 -9.54 49.86 4.71
N THR A 312 -9.18 51.08 4.31
CA THR A 312 -10.09 52.07 3.77
C THR A 312 -9.80 52.28 2.29
N ARG A 313 -10.82 52.69 1.54
CA ARG A 313 -10.77 52.84 0.09
C ARG A 313 -11.63 54.04 -0.34
N PRO A 314 -11.30 54.73 -1.43
CA PRO A 314 -12.11 55.81 -1.96
C PRO A 314 -13.51 55.34 -2.36
N ASN A 315 -14.51 56.21 -2.20
CA ASN A 315 -15.89 55.91 -2.63
C ASN A 315 -16.03 55.82 -4.16
N SER A 316 -15.10 56.42 -4.90
CA SER A 316 -15.05 56.46 -6.38
C SER A 316 -14.76 55.12 -7.05
N LEU A 317 -14.36 54.08 -6.31
CA LEU A 317 -14.16 52.74 -6.86
C LEU A 317 -15.49 52.05 -7.16
N SER A 318 -15.55 51.26 -8.25
CA SER A 318 -16.73 50.44 -8.55
C SER A 318 -16.98 49.37 -7.48
N ASP A 319 -18.23 48.95 -7.33
CA ASP A 319 -18.59 47.94 -6.32
C ASP A 319 -17.95 46.57 -6.59
N ASP A 320 -17.76 46.20 -7.86
CA ASP A 320 -17.02 45.00 -8.26
C ASP A 320 -15.55 45.06 -7.81
N ARG A 321 -14.90 46.21 -8.03
CA ARG A 321 -13.51 46.43 -7.62
C ARG A 321 -13.38 46.40 -6.10
N LYS A 322 -14.31 47.04 -5.39
CA LYS A 322 -14.40 47.02 -3.92
C LYS A 322 -14.56 45.59 -3.41
N SER A 323 -15.46 44.79 -4.00
CA SER A 323 -15.68 43.39 -3.64
C SER A 323 -14.43 42.55 -3.84
N ARG A 324 -13.74 42.72 -4.98
CA ARG A 324 -12.49 42.02 -5.30
C ARG A 324 -11.37 42.34 -4.31
N LEU A 325 -11.15 43.62 -3.98
CA LEU A 325 -10.15 44.01 -2.97
C LEU A 325 -10.47 43.46 -1.58
N SER A 326 -11.75 43.40 -1.21
CA SER A 326 -12.20 42.75 0.03
C SER A 326 -11.96 41.24 0.03
N ALA A 327 -12.07 40.57 -1.12
CA ALA A 327 -11.70 39.17 -1.27
C ALA A 327 -10.19 38.98 -1.14
N CYS A 328 -9.38 39.78 -1.84
CA CYS A 328 -7.93 39.75 -1.73
C CYS A 328 -7.47 39.98 -0.29
N TRP A 329 -8.04 40.94 0.43
CA TRP A 329 -7.70 41.21 1.83
C TRP A 329 -7.83 39.97 2.72
N ARG A 330 -8.87 39.16 2.52
CA ARG A 330 -9.13 37.94 3.31
C ARG A 330 -8.03 36.89 3.13
N GLU A 331 -7.43 36.82 1.94
CA GLU A 331 -6.35 35.88 1.62
C GLU A 331 -4.98 36.32 2.16
N ILE A 332 -4.80 37.59 2.53
CA ILE A 332 -3.52 38.09 3.03
C ILE A 332 -3.24 37.57 4.45
N PRO A 333 -2.08 36.94 4.70
CA PRO A 333 -1.68 36.48 6.03
C PRO A 333 -1.55 37.62 7.04
N ALA A 334 -1.84 37.35 8.32
CA ALA A 334 -1.78 38.35 9.39
C ALA A 334 -0.43 39.10 9.49
N PRO A 335 0.75 38.44 9.38
CA PRO A 335 2.02 39.16 9.42
C PRO A 335 2.17 40.20 8.30
N MET A 336 1.69 39.87 7.10
CA MET A 336 1.74 40.79 5.95
C MET A 336 0.77 41.96 6.14
N ARG A 337 -0.41 41.72 6.73
CA ARG A 337 -1.34 42.80 7.09
C ARG A 337 -0.70 43.78 8.07
N THR A 338 0.05 43.29 9.05
CA THR A 338 0.80 44.13 10.01
C THR A 338 1.79 45.03 9.28
N VAL A 339 2.63 44.47 8.39
CA VAL A 339 3.58 45.25 7.59
C VAL A 339 2.87 46.33 6.77
N LEU A 340 1.74 46.01 6.13
CA LEU A 340 0.94 46.99 5.38
C LEU A 340 0.36 48.09 6.27
N GLY A 341 -0.04 47.75 7.50
CA GLY A 341 -0.49 48.71 8.53
C GLY A 341 0.64 49.66 8.95
N ASP A 342 1.84 49.13 9.17
CA ASP A 342 3.02 49.92 9.54
C ASP A 342 3.40 50.88 8.41
N VAL A 343 3.47 50.38 7.17
CA VAL A 343 3.73 51.22 5.99
C VAL A 343 2.65 52.28 5.79
N SER A 344 1.38 51.94 6.00
CA SER A 344 0.28 52.90 5.93
C SER A 344 0.39 53.99 6.99
N SER A 345 0.82 53.64 8.20
CA SER A 345 1.00 54.57 9.31
C SER A 345 2.17 55.51 9.06
N MET A 346 3.28 54.99 8.52
CA MET A 346 4.43 55.80 8.08
C MET A 346 4.03 56.78 6.97
N ARG A 347 3.23 56.34 5.98
CA ARG A 347 2.72 57.21 4.90
C ARG A 347 1.90 58.37 5.45
N ASP A 348 0.99 58.09 6.39
CA ASP A 348 0.14 59.11 7.00
C ASP A 348 0.95 60.11 7.85
N ALA A 349 1.94 59.62 8.61
CA ALA A 349 2.83 60.47 9.39
C ALA A 349 3.65 61.41 8.51
N PHE A 350 4.24 60.89 7.42
CA PHE A 350 5.00 61.70 6.47
C PHE A 350 4.12 62.75 5.77
N GLN A 351 2.92 62.37 5.31
CA GLN A 351 1.99 63.30 4.69
C GLN A 351 1.60 64.44 5.65
N LYS A 352 1.34 64.13 6.93
CA LYS A 352 1.00 65.15 7.94
C LYS A 352 2.15 66.09 8.23
N GLU A 353 3.38 65.57 8.31
CA GLU A 353 4.55 66.40 8.58
C GLU A 353 4.87 67.32 7.39
N ALA A 354 4.84 66.78 6.17
CA ALA A 354 4.99 67.58 4.96
C ALA A 354 3.88 68.65 4.85
N LEU A 355 2.63 68.32 5.18
CA LEU A 355 1.53 69.30 5.17
C LEU A 355 1.76 70.41 6.20
N ARG A 356 2.29 70.10 7.38
CA ARG A 356 2.62 71.08 8.43
C ARG A 356 3.72 72.02 7.99
N GLU A 357 4.82 71.50 7.44
CA GLU A 357 5.93 72.30 6.91
C GLU A 357 5.43 73.26 5.81
N VAL A 358 4.64 72.75 4.86
CA VAL A 358 4.06 73.56 3.77
C VAL A 358 3.06 74.59 4.32
N SER A 359 2.14 74.20 5.20
CA SER A 359 1.14 75.12 5.78
C SER A 359 1.79 76.22 6.61
N ALA A 360 2.86 75.94 7.37
CA ALA A 360 3.56 76.94 8.15
C ALA A 360 4.21 78.00 7.25
N ALA A 361 4.93 77.57 6.21
CA ALA A 361 5.58 78.47 5.26
C ALA A 361 4.57 79.24 4.40
N PHE A 362 3.48 78.59 3.98
CA PHE A 362 2.40 79.22 3.21
C PHE A 362 1.61 80.24 4.04
N ASN A 363 1.33 79.97 5.32
CA ASN A 363 0.70 80.93 6.22
C ASN A 363 1.60 82.14 6.49
N GLY A 364 2.93 81.94 6.54
CA GLY A 364 3.91 83.03 6.60
C GLY A 364 3.83 83.95 5.37
N LEU A 365 3.73 83.36 4.16
CA LEU A 365 3.53 84.10 2.91
C LEU A 365 2.17 84.83 2.85
N ILE A 366 1.08 84.18 3.27
CA ILE A 366 -0.24 84.83 3.36
C ILE A 366 -0.19 86.01 4.34
N GLY A 367 0.49 85.85 5.48
CA GLY A 367 0.67 86.92 6.45
C GLY A 367 1.39 88.13 5.86
N ALA A 368 2.51 87.91 5.16
CA ALA A 368 3.27 88.94 4.47
C ALA A 368 2.47 89.63 3.33
N TRP A 369 1.68 88.85 2.58
CA TRP A 369 0.79 89.40 1.56
C TRP A 369 -0.33 90.26 2.18
N ALA A 370 -0.92 89.83 3.29
CA ALA A 370 -2.01 90.55 3.97
C ALA A 370 -1.57 91.92 4.50
N VAL A 371 -0.30 92.09 4.89
CA VAL A 371 0.29 93.38 5.28
C VAL A 371 0.91 94.15 4.11
N LYS A 372 0.70 93.69 2.87
CA LYS A 372 1.25 94.27 1.65
C LYS A 372 2.78 94.39 1.65
N GLU A 373 3.48 93.45 2.29
CA GLU A 373 4.95 93.36 2.22
C GLU A 373 5.38 92.77 0.86
N ILE A 374 4.58 91.84 0.32
CA ILE A 374 4.83 91.14 -0.94
C ILE A 374 3.59 91.19 -1.84
N GLU A 375 3.78 91.14 -3.15
CA GLU A 375 2.72 90.92 -4.15
C GLU A 375 3.14 89.80 -5.12
N PRO A 376 2.24 88.87 -5.48
CA PRO A 376 2.54 87.90 -6.52
C PRO A 376 2.78 88.62 -7.85
N ARG A 377 3.87 88.28 -8.54
CA ARG A 377 4.19 88.86 -9.85
C ARG A 377 3.11 88.42 -10.86
N SER A 378 2.32 89.38 -11.34
CA SER A 378 1.06 89.12 -12.06
C SER A 378 1.23 88.63 -13.50
N ASP A 379 2.44 88.71 -14.04
CA ASP A 379 2.82 88.31 -15.40
C ASP A 379 3.10 86.80 -15.54
N LYS A 380 3.24 86.05 -14.43
CA LYS A 380 3.45 84.59 -14.44
C LYS A 380 2.74 83.89 -13.27
N LEU A 381 1.40 83.85 -13.32
CA LEU A 381 0.59 83.07 -12.37
C LEU A 381 1.05 81.60 -12.35
N GLY A 382 1.62 81.15 -11.23
CA GLY A 382 2.11 79.77 -11.04
C GLY A 382 3.62 79.59 -10.96
N SER A 383 4.42 80.65 -11.15
CA SER A 383 5.89 80.62 -11.04
C SER A 383 6.41 80.62 -9.60
N GLY A 384 5.63 81.10 -8.62
CA GLY A 384 6.09 81.25 -7.24
C GLY A 384 7.00 82.46 -7.00
N GLU A 385 7.12 83.38 -7.96
CA GLU A 385 7.87 84.64 -7.83
C GLU A 385 7.02 85.72 -7.12
N TRP A 386 7.62 86.38 -6.11
CA TRP A 386 7.00 87.43 -5.30
C TRP A 386 7.82 88.72 -5.36
N THR A 387 7.15 89.86 -5.48
CA THR A 387 7.80 91.19 -5.52
C THR A 387 7.59 91.89 -4.17
N LEU A 388 8.63 92.52 -3.61
CA LEU A 388 8.46 93.37 -2.42
C LEU A 388 7.80 94.69 -2.82
N LEU A 389 6.76 95.08 -2.07
CA LEU A 389 6.03 96.32 -2.35
C LEU A 389 6.64 97.55 -1.64
N HIS A 390 7.44 97.33 -0.61
CA HIS A 390 8.07 98.38 0.21
C HIS A 390 9.48 97.96 0.66
N PRO A 391 10.38 98.92 0.98
CA PRO A 391 11.69 98.60 1.54
C PRO A 391 11.53 97.97 2.93
N VAL A 392 11.74 96.66 3.01
CA VAL A 392 11.89 95.89 4.25
C VAL A 392 13.38 95.75 4.59
N ASP A 393 13.69 95.63 5.88
CA ASP A 393 15.07 95.43 6.32
C ASP A 393 15.64 94.06 5.87
N GLU A 394 16.97 93.95 5.88
CA GLU A 394 17.68 92.75 5.41
C GLU A 394 17.35 91.49 6.24
N ALA A 395 17.02 91.63 7.52
CA ALA A 395 16.63 90.49 8.36
C ALA A 395 15.27 89.93 7.94
N ARG A 396 14.33 90.81 7.58
CA ARG A 396 13.00 90.45 7.11
C ARG A 396 13.04 89.88 5.69
N LYS A 397 13.88 90.43 4.80
CA LYS A 397 14.15 89.85 3.47
C LYS A 397 14.70 88.43 3.58
N ALA A 398 15.68 88.19 4.45
CA ALA A 398 16.23 86.86 4.68
C ALA A 398 15.16 85.86 5.17
N CYS A 399 14.26 86.31 6.06
CA CYS A 399 13.16 85.51 6.58
C CYS A 399 12.12 85.14 5.48
N LEU A 400 11.74 86.10 4.63
CA LEU A 400 10.85 85.84 3.48
C LEU A 400 11.49 84.88 2.47
N ALA A 401 12.78 85.05 2.17
CA ALA A 401 13.52 84.14 1.31
C ALA A 401 13.67 82.73 1.92
N GLU A 402 13.75 82.62 3.24
CA GLU A 402 13.72 81.34 3.95
C GLU A 402 12.35 80.67 3.88
N TRP A 403 11.24 81.41 3.98
CA TRP A 403 9.90 80.86 3.82
C TRP A 403 9.63 80.38 2.39
N VAL A 404 10.01 81.16 1.38
CA VAL A 404 9.89 80.76 -0.04
C VAL A 404 10.73 79.50 -0.32
N ARG A 405 11.99 79.46 0.14
CA ARG A 405 12.84 78.25 0.06
C ARG A 405 12.23 77.09 0.83
N GLY A 406 11.65 77.33 2.00
CA GLY A 406 10.96 76.33 2.81
C GLY A 406 9.80 75.66 2.06
N VAL A 407 8.95 76.45 1.38
CA VAL A 407 7.89 75.92 0.50
C VAL A 407 8.49 75.09 -0.63
N GLY A 408 9.53 75.60 -1.30
CA GLY A 408 10.20 74.90 -2.40
C GLY A 408 10.79 73.55 -1.99
N VAL A 409 11.54 73.50 -0.88
CA VAL A 409 12.14 72.28 -0.33
C VAL A 409 11.06 71.29 0.13
N ALA A 410 9.97 71.76 0.74
CA ALA A 410 8.89 70.89 1.16
C ALA A 410 8.14 70.28 -0.04
N VAL A 411 7.90 71.05 -1.11
CA VAL A 411 7.35 70.55 -2.37
C VAL A 411 8.30 69.52 -3.01
N GLU A 412 9.60 69.80 -3.04
CA GLU A 412 10.60 68.86 -3.58
C GLU A 412 10.67 67.56 -2.77
N ARG A 413 10.60 67.63 -1.43
CA ARG A 413 10.56 66.45 -0.55
C ARG A 413 9.31 65.61 -0.77
N VAL A 414 8.14 66.26 -0.93
CA VAL A 414 6.88 65.56 -1.26
C VAL A 414 7.01 64.89 -2.62
N VAL A 415 7.48 65.61 -3.64
CA VAL A 415 7.68 65.07 -4.99
C VAL A 415 8.66 63.90 -4.99
N ARG A 416 9.80 64.02 -4.30
CA ARG A 416 10.81 62.96 -4.21
C ARG A 416 10.27 61.72 -3.47
N PHE A 417 9.53 61.91 -2.39
CA PHE A 417 8.86 60.81 -1.68
C PHE A 417 7.81 60.11 -2.58
N LEU A 418 7.02 60.87 -3.34
CA LEU A 418 6.05 60.30 -4.28
C LEU A 418 6.75 59.49 -5.39
N ILE A 419 7.90 59.95 -5.89
CA ILE A 419 8.69 59.25 -6.92
C ILE A 419 9.35 57.99 -6.35
N GLU A 420 10.11 58.11 -5.25
CA GLU A 420 10.95 57.01 -4.71
C GLU A 420 10.15 55.90 -4.02
N ARG A 421 9.04 56.24 -3.35
CA ARG A 421 8.29 55.28 -2.51
C ARG A 421 6.96 54.81 -3.11
N LEU A 422 6.35 55.59 -4.00
CA LEU A 422 5.05 55.25 -4.60
C LEU A 422 5.12 54.94 -6.09
N GLY A 423 6.26 55.16 -6.75
CA GLY A 423 6.45 54.84 -8.18
C GLY A 423 5.44 55.56 -9.09
N VAL A 424 4.99 56.76 -8.70
CA VAL A 424 4.03 57.55 -9.46
C VAL A 424 4.76 58.28 -10.59
N PHE A 425 4.36 57.98 -11.83
CA PHE A 425 4.73 58.57 -13.13
C PHE A 425 5.92 59.54 -13.13
N ALA A 426 7.09 59.02 -13.50
CA ALA A 426 8.32 59.79 -13.65
C ALA A 426 8.20 60.92 -14.70
N ASP A 427 7.38 60.76 -15.74
CA ASP A 427 7.35 61.69 -16.87
C ASP A 427 6.56 62.98 -16.58
N ASP A 428 5.43 62.91 -15.87
CA ASP A 428 4.59 64.09 -15.53
C ASP A 428 5.19 64.92 -14.37
N LEU A 429 6.03 64.28 -13.55
CA LEU A 429 6.72 64.93 -12.43
C LEU A 429 8.09 65.50 -12.83
N ASP A 430 8.75 65.00 -13.88
CA ASP A 430 9.99 65.62 -14.38
C ASP A 430 9.70 66.96 -15.08
N GLU A 431 8.53 67.11 -15.72
CA GLU A 431 8.04 68.42 -16.18
C GLU A 431 7.74 69.37 -15.00
N ARG A 432 7.09 68.89 -13.94
CA ARG A 432 6.84 69.70 -12.73
C ARG A 432 8.12 69.99 -11.92
N ARG A 433 9.12 69.10 -11.97
CA ARG A 433 10.45 69.31 -11.40
C ARG A 433 11.24 70.34 -12.18
N LYS A 434 11.14 70.35 -13.52
CA LYS A 434 11.68 71.43 -14.37
C LYS A 434 10.99 72.76 -14.08
N ALA A 435 9.66 72.74 -13.85
CA ALA A 435 8.91 73.92 -13.44
C ALA A 435 9.31 74.42 -12.04
N ALA A 436 9.56 73.53 -11.08
CA ALA A 436 10.01 73.88 -9.74
C ALA A 436 11.47 74.35 -9.68
N LYS A 437 12.35 73.84 -10.55
CA LYS A 437 13.72 74.34 -10.74
C LYS A 437 13.78 75.73 -11.38
N ALA A 438 12.73 76.15 -12.09
CA ALA A 438 12.63 77.49 -12.65
C ALA A 438 12.38 78.57 -11.57
N VAL A 439 12.13 78.18 -10.33
CA VAL A 439 12.13 79.06 -9.16
C VAL A 439 13.58 79.28 -8.70
N GLU A 440 14.41 79.83 -9.57
CA GLU A 440 15.68 80.45 -9.17
C GLU A 440 15.41 81.93 -8.88
N ILE A 441 15.88 82.38 -7.72
CA ILE A 441 15.81 83.79 -7.32
C ILE A 441 16.83 84.53 -8.21
N GLU A 442 16.35 85.25 -9.23
CA GLU A 442 17.18 86.30 -9.84
C GLU A 442 17.32 87.44 -8.82
N ASP A 443 18.55 87.67 -8.35
CA ASP A 443 18.96 88.80 -7.49
C ASP A 443 18.89 90.14 -8.24
N ASP A 444 17.75 90.46 -8.85
CA ASP A 444 17.49 91.77 -9.45
C ASP A 444 16.60 92.61 -8.53
N TRP A 445 17.13 92.91 -7.35
CA TRP A 445 16.55 93.87 -6.40
C TRP A 445 17.00 95.30 -6.78
N GLY A 446 16.55 95.77 -7.95
CA GLY A 446 16.96 97.04 -8.53
C GLY A 446 16.70 98.28 -7.66
N ASP A 447 17.72 99.15 -7.60
CA ASP A 447 17.79 100.43 -6.89
C ASP A 447 16.64 101.39 -7.21
N SER A 448 16.11 102.03 -6.16
CA SER A 448 15.16 103.15 -6.27
C SER A 448 15.83 104.40 -6.88
N PRO A 449 15.11 105.22 -7.68
CA PRO A 449 15.70 106.38 -8.34
C PRO A 449 15.97 107.51 -7.34
N SER A 450 17.21 107.98 -7.34
CA SER A 450 17.66 109.17 -6.62
C SER A 450 16.90 110.43 -7.06
N LEU A 451 16.35 111.15 -6.08
CA LEU A 451 15.97 112.56 -6.17
C LEU A 451 17.18 113.43 -6.56
N GLY A 452 17.01 114.35 -7.51
CA GLY A 452 18.00 115.39 -7.80
C GLY A 452 17.60 116.37 -8.91
N MET A 453 17.15 117.57 -8.47
CA MET A 453 17.04 118.89 -9.13
C MET A 453 16.51 119.03 -10.56
#